data_AF-A0A165ZEM5-F1
#
_entry.id   AF-A0A165ZEM5-F1
#
_cell.length_a   1.000
_cell.length_b   1.000
_cell.length_c   1.000
_cell.angle_alpha   90.00
_cell.angle_beta   90.00
_cell.angle_gamma   90.00
#
_symmetry.space_group_name_H-M   'P 1'
#
loop_
_entity.id
_entity.type
_entity.pdbx_description
1 polymer ?
#
loop_
_entity_poly.entity_id
_entity_poly.type
_entity_poly.pdbx_seq_one_letter_code
_entity_poly.pdbx_strand_id
1 'polypeptide(L)'
;AYFQIFPSLFASGTRQKPWTTCTVNRDKYDPASEPIPADYRPNVWDTGRARDQPYEYLLKPLEPGRFFHRVKGKHLAVGAGYHTATIHFGLEAHPVIFTRAQWEELVSNPTISGANKDPEKAERLRRFVIPESFINPNAAPKKNGSPRTVTILFAVHFPDHVWALVDFSRLARFHIVSHAQHVDGSMFEPLSHNWESLFKVYGDGPDWILQTEAAQQSLHDWRAKVIAGLSPGMLPIVAELNVNNKVFAGIGRHLANDLCHHVPVHPLMPVILVCKSDYLFDLLSEVLPEYMRLFADKPNFLRKVAPPTSIPRPDTPDMPANDSSSPFVYKHTIQLKYRNLAVHVFRVSQCERVGKALYIRMVAQGLLDSSFVLGKGK
;
A
#
# COMPACT_ATOMS: atom_id res chain seq x y z
N ALA A 1 10.04 16.26 10.29
CA ALA A 1 9.19 15.93 9.13
C ALA A 1 7.81 16.50 9.34
N TYR A 2 7.08 16.86 8.28
CA TYR A 2 5.70 17.35 8.37
C TYR A 2 4.88 16.88 7.16
N PHE A 3 3.55 16.96 7.25
CA PHE A 3 2.65 16.52 6.18
C PHE A 3 2.23 17.67 5.26
N GLN A 4 1.92 17.34 4.01
CA GLN A 4 1.25 18.21 3.06
C GLN A 4 0.20 17.40 2.29
N ILE A 5 -0.98 17.97 2.08
CA ILE A 5 -2.06 17.36 1.27
C ILE A 5 -2.39 18.22 0.06
N PHE A 6 -2.95 17.59 -0.98
CA PHE A 6 -3.33 18.26 -2.22
C PHE A 6 -4.78 17.95 -2.63
N PRO A 7 -5.79 18.57 -1.99
CA PRO A 7 -7.19 18.25 -2.25
C PRO A 7 -7.63 18.40 -3.71
N SER A 8 -7.08 19.34 -4.48
CA SER A 8 -7.39 19.51 -5.91
C SER A 8 -6.99 18.29 -6.77
N LEU A 9 -6.15 17.40 -6.22
CA LEU A 9 -5.71 16.15 -6.84
C LEU A 9 -6.49 14.93 -6.33
N PHE A 10 -7.40 15.08 -5.36
CA PHE A 10 -8.21 13.97 -4.84
C PHE A 10 -9.23 13.46 -5.87
N ALA A 11 -9.73 12.25 -5.65
CA ALA A 11 -10.85 11.75 -6.44
C ALA A 11 -12.12 12.56 -6.17
N SER A 12 -12.96 12.66 -7.19
CA SER A 12 -14.36 13.04 -7.04
C SER A 12 -15.18 11.76 -7.20
N GLY A 13 -15.80 11.28 -6.11
CA GLY A 13 -16.80 10.21 -6.20
C GLY A 13 -17.97 10.60 -7.11
N THR A 14 -18.85 9.65 -7.39
CA THR A 14 -20.12 9.92 -8.05
C THR A 14 -21.26 9.84 -7.04
N ARG A 15 -22.44 10.34 -7.38
CA ARG A 15 -23.64 10.16 -6.52
C ARG A 15 -23.94 8.69 -6.25
N GLN A 16 -23.66 7.81 -7.22
CA GLN A 16 -23.89 6.36 -7.12
C GLN A 16 -22.77 5.62 -6.37
N LYS A 17 -21.54 6.16 -6.43
CA LYS A 17 -20.34 5.59 -5.80
C LYS A 17 -19.58 6.73 -5.11
N PRO A 18 -20.01 7.13 -3.91
CA PRO A 18 -19.30 8.15 -3.16
C PRO A 18 -17.87 7.68 -2.90
N TRP A 19 -16.94 8.63 -2.93
CA TRP A 19 -15.54 8.35 -2.72
C TRP A 19 -14.89 9.47 -1.93
N THR A 20 -14.14 9.09 -0.90
CA THR A 20 -13.46 10.01 -0.01
C THR A 20 -12.00 9.62 0.07
N THR A 21 -11.12 10.48 -0.45
CA THR A 21 -9.67 10.28 -0.44
C THR A 21 -9.08 10.55 0.95
N CYS A 22 -9.49 11.63 1.61
CA CYS A 22 -8.99 12.04 2.92
C CYS A 22 -10.14 12.09 3.93
N THR A 23 -10.00 11.39 5.04
CA THR A 23 -10.84 11.55 6.23
C THR A 23 -9.98 12.02 7.38
N VAL A 24 -10.57 12.67 8.38
CA VAL A 24 -9.81 13.19 9.51
C VAL A 24 -10.51 12.94 10.84
N ASN A 25 -9.73 12.83 11.91
CA ASN A 25 -10.16 13.04 13.30
C ASN A 25 -9.27 14.14 13.89
N ARG A 26 -9.88 15.15 14.50
CA ARG A 26 -9.17 16.26 15.14
C ARG A 26 -9.72 16.59 16.53
N ASP A 27 -10.38 15.63 17.18
CA ASP A 27 -11.15 15.87 18.40
C ASP A 27 -10.28 16.37 19.57
N LYS A 28 -8.99 16.02 19.54
CA LYS A 28 -8.00 16.41 20.54
C LYS A 28 -7.05 17.52 20.09
N TYR A 29 -7.20 18.01 18.86
CA TYR A 29 -6.26 18.93 18.26
C TYR A 29 -6.62 20.39 18.56
N ASP A 30 -5.65 21.17 19.01
CA ASP A 30 -5.79 22.61 19.21
C ASP A 30 -5.22 23.38 18.00
N PRO A 31 -6.05 24.06 17.20
CA PRO A 31 -5.56 24.85 16.07
C PRO A 31 -4.55 25.94 16.46
N ALA A 32 -4.57 26.42 17.71
CA ALA A 32 -3.64 27.41 18.21
C ALA A 32 -2.21 26.86 18.39
N SER A 33 -2.03 25.54 18.45
CA SER A 33 -0.70 24.94 18.53
C SER A 33 0.10 25.08 17.23
N GLU A 34 -0.57 25.30 16.09
CA GLU A 34 0.07 25.48 14.78
C GLU A 34 -0.53 26.69 14.05
N PRO A 35 -0.21 27.93 14.46
CA PRO A 35 -0.82 29.12 13.85
C PRO A 35 -0.45 29.23 12.37
N ILE A 36 -1.37 29.79 11.57
CA ILE A 36 -1.13 30.05 10.15
C ILE A 36 -0.14 31.23 10.04
N PRO A 37 1.00 31.07 9.34
CA PRO A 37 1.90 32.20 9.11
C PRO A 37 1.22 33.34 8.35
N ALA A 38 1.49 34.59 8.74
CA ALA A 38 0.79 35.76 8.19
C ALA A 38 1.02 35.96 6.67
N ASP A 39 2.20 35.56 6.18
CA ASP A 39 2.61 35.60 4.79
C ASP A 39 2.20 34.36 3.99
N TYR A 40 1.63 33.33 4.65
CA TYR A 40 1.22 32.12 3.98
C TYR A 40 0.09 32.39 2.97
N ARG A 41 0.23 31.83 1.78
CA ARG A 41 -0.76 31.89 0.71
C ARG A 41 -1.07 30.47 0.26
N PRO A 42 -2.25 29.92 0.60
CA PRO A 42 -2.61 28.58 0.18
C PRO A 42 -2.82 28.53 -1.33
N ASN A 43 -2.62 27.36 -1.93
CA ASN A 43 -2.93 27.15 -3.34
C ASN A 43 -4.43 27.38 -3.57
N VAL A 44 -4.78 28.20 -4.56
CA VAL A 44 -6.18 28.58 -4.84
C VAL A 44 -7.06 27.39 -5.19
N TRP A 45 -6.51 26.39 -5.87
CA TRP A 45 -7.24 25.19 -6.30
C TRP A 45 -7.48 24.24 -5.13
N ASP A 46 -6.49 24.07 -4.26
CA ASP A 46 -6.62 23.27 -3.05
C ASP A 46 -7.59 23.92 -2.07
N THR A 47 -7.51 25.24 -1.89
CA THR A 47 -8.44 26.02 -1.06
C THR A 47 -9.87 25.88 -1.56
N GLY A 48 -10.10 26.07 -2.87
CA GLY A 48 -11.43 25.90 -3.45
C GLY A 48 -11.99 24.48 -3.28
N ARG A 49 -11.10 23.47 -3.26
CA ARG A 49 -11.49 22.07 -3.09
C ARG A 49 -11.65 21.63 -1.64
N ALA A 50 -11.01 22.31 -0.71
CA ALA A 50 -11.05 22.00 0.72
C ALA A 50 -12.09 22.82 1.49
N ARG A 51 -12.61 23.90 0.91
CA ARG A 51 -13.66 24.70 1.56
C ARG A 51 -14.80 23.82 2.06
N ASP A 52 -15.16 24.01 3.33
CA ASP A 52 -16.22 23.27 4.03
C ASP A 52 -15.94 21.75 4.15
N GLN A 53 -14.70 21.32 3.90
CA GLN A 53 -14.27 19.93 4.10
C GLN A 53 -13.57 19.79 5.44
N PRO A 54 -13.68 18.62 6.11
CA PRO A 54 -13.16 18.46 7.46
C PRO A 54 -11.62 18.57 7.52
N TYR A 55 -10.92 18.38 6.41
CA TYR A 55 -9.46 18.51 6.29
C TYR A 55 -8.96 19.91 5.92
N GLU A 56 -9.82 20.93 5.81
CA GLU A 56 -9.44 22.29 5.40
C GLU A 56 -8.31 22.88 6.25
N TYR A 57 -8.32 22.62 7.57
CA TYR A 57 -7.31 23.11 8.51
C TYR A 57 -5.89 22.58 8.24
N LEU A 58 -5.74 21.53 7.42
CA LEU A 58 -4.45 20.96 7.03
C LEU A 58 -3.83 21.65 5.82
N LEU A 59 -4.48 22.67 5.25
CA LEU A 59 -3.94 23.45 4.12
C LEU A 59 -2.89 24.49 4.52
N LYS A 60 -2.52 24.56 5.79
CA LYS A 60 -1.44 25.44 6.29
C LYS A 60 -0.12 24.65 6.40
N PRO A 61 1.03 25.33 6.51
CA PRO A 61 2.26 24.68 6.93
C PRO A 61 2.05 24.03 8.31
N LEU A 62 2.43 22.75 8.42
CA LEU A 62 2.30 21.97 9.66
C LEU A 62 3.65 21.93 10.38
N GLU A 63 3.62 21.87 11.71
CA GLU A 63 4.79 21.85 12.55
C GLU A 63 5.60 20.57 12.32
N PRO A 64 6.92 20.70 12.07
CA PRO A 64 7.77 19.53 11.90
C PRO A 64 7.98 18.81 13.24
N GLY A 65 7.86 17.49 13.21
CA GLY A 65 8.25 16.63 14.34
C GLY A 65 9.08 15.43 13.92
N ARG A 66 9.43 14.58 14.88
CA ARG A 66 10.10 13.30 14.61
C ARG A 66 9.20 12.41 13.76
N PHE A 67 9.78 11.73 12.78
CA PHE A 67 9.03 10.85 11.89
C PHE A 67 8.95 9.42 12.45
N PHE A 68 7.74 8.87 12.45
CA PHE A 68 7.45 7.49 12.82
C PHE A 68 6.67 6.81 11.70
N HIS A 69 6.85 5.50 11.54
CA HIS A 69 6.10 4.71 10.56
C HIS A 69 5.97 3.26 10.98
N ARG A 70 4.84 2.63 10.61
CA ARG A 70 4.55 1.21 10.79
C ARG A 70 3.62 0.69 9.70
N VAL A 71 3.64 -0.61 9.47
CA VAL A 71 2.76 -1.29 8.53
C VAL A 71 1.90 -2.29 9.28
N LYS A 72 0.60 -2.36 8.95
CA LYS A 72 -0.35 -3.38 9.40
C LYS A 72 -1.13 -3.86 8.18
N GLY A 73 -0.95 -5.12 7.78
CA GLY A 73 -1.52 -5.69 6.57
C GLY A 73 -1.14 -4.86 5.33
N LYS A 74 -2.14 -4.31 4.65
CA LYS A 74 -1.97 -3.46 3.44
C LYS A 74 -1.90 -1.96 3.76
N HIS A 75 -1.82 -1.59 5.04
CA HIS A 75 -1.89 -0.21 5.51
C HIS A 75 -0.54 0.28 6.00
N LEU A 76 -0.17 1.50 5.62
CA LEU A 76 0.99 2.22 6.15
C LEU A 76 0.49 3.32 7.09
N ALA A 77 0.88 3.26 8.36
CA ALA A 77 0.77 4.38 9.28
C ALA A 77 2.07 5.18 9.25
N VAL A 78 1.96 6.51 9.14
CA VAL A 78 3.06 7.46 9.28
C VAL A 78 2.69 8.53 10.29
N GLY A 79 3.66 9.12 10.97
CA GLY A 79 3.44 10.14 12.01
C GLY A 79 4.55 11.18 12.03
N ALA A 80 4.18 12.45 12.14
CA ALA A 80 5.11 13.55 12.38
C ALA A 80 4.38 14.79 12.91
N GLY A 81 5.05 15.58 13.76
CA GLY A 81 4.42 16.75 14.41
C GLY A 81 3.21 16.31 15.22
N TYR A 82 2.09 17.02 15.09
CA TYR A 82 0.82 16.66 15.74
C TYR A 82 -0.01 15.62 14.97
N HIS A 83 0.48 15.07 13.87
CA HIS A 83 -0.37 14.31 12.95
C HIS A 83 0.13 12.89 12.72
N THR A 84 -0.82 11.96 12.69
CA THR A 84 -0.64 10.61 12.14
C THR A 84 -1.54 10.41 10.94
N ALA A 85 -1.06 9.73 9.91
CA ALA A 85 -1.84 9.35 8.74
C ALA A 85 -1.76 7.84 8.53
N THR A 86 -2.91 7.17 8.41
CA THR A 86 -3.00 5.77 7.99
C THR A 86 -3.43 5.71 6.54
N ILE A 87 -2.65 5.04 5.70
CA ILE A 87 -2.75 5.08 4.23
C ILE A 87 -3.10 3.69 3.71
N HIS A 88 -4.17 3.61 2.92
CA HIS A 88 -4.53 2.47 2.08
C HIS A 88 -4.18 2.81 0.62
N PHE A 89 -3.23 2.08 0.02
CA PHE A 89 -2.69 2.39 -1.32
C PHE A 89 -3.65 2.11 -2.49
N GLY A 90 -4.74 1.37 -2.28
CA GLY A 90 -5.65 1.05 -3.37
C GLY A 90 -5.00 0.05 -4.33
N LEU A 91 -5.08 0.31 -5.63
CA LEU A 91 -4.54 -0.60 -6.65
C LEU A 91 -3.15 -0.20 -7.15
N GLU A 92 -2.93 1.10 -7.38
CA GLU A 92 -1.76 1.59 -8.13
C GLU A 92 -0.99 2.69 -7.39
N ALA A 93 -1.46 3.12 -6.22
CA ALA A 93 -0.74 4.14 -5.48
C ALA A 93 0.60 3.60 -5.00
N HIS A 94 1.62 4.43 -5.07
CA HIS A 94 2.97 4.06 -4.66
C HIS A 94 3.73 5.30 -4.20
N PRO A 95 4.75 5.11 -3.33
CA PRO A 95 5.61 6.20 -2.94
C PRO A 95 6.60 6.54 -4.06
N VAL A 96 6.86 7.83 -4.21
CA VAL A 96 8.00 8.37 -4.97
C VAL A 96 8.78 9.30 -4.04
N ILE A 97 10.10 9.22 -4.09
CA ILE A 97 10.98 10.04 -3.27
C ILE A 97 11.67 11.07 -4.17
N PHE A 98 11.63 12.32 -3.75
CA PHE A 98 12.23 13.47 -4.43
C PHE A 98 13.28 14.10 -3.54
N THR A 99 14.38 14.58 -4.10
CA THR A 99 15.20 15.60 -3.40
C THR A 99 14.39 16.88 -3.24
N ARG A 100 14.81 17.78 -2.34
CA ARG A 100 14.16 19.09 -2.18
C ARG A 100 14.08 19.88 -3.49
N ALA A 101 15.18 19.92 -4.25
CA ALA A 101 15.24 20.61 -5.53
C ALA A 101 14.28 20.01 -6.57
N GLN A 102 14.24 18.68 -6.70
CA GLN A 102 13.32 17.99 -7.61
C GLN A 102 11.86 18.25 -7.24
N TRP A 103 11.57 18.27 -5.94
CA TRP A 103 10.23 18.56 -5.45
C TRP A 103 9.81 19.99 -5.80
N GLU A 104 10.68 20.97 -5.55
CA GLU A 104 10.44 22.38 -5.84
C GLU A 104 10.21 22.62 -7.34
N GLU A 105 11.03 22.01 -8.21
CA GLU A 105 10.83 22.03 -9.67
C GLU A 105 9.45 21.47 -10.04
N LEU A 106 9.04 20.32 -9.47
CA LEU A 106 7.75 19.71 -9.77
C LEU A 106 6.55 20.58 -9.37
N VAL A 107 6.56 21.11 -8.14
CA VAL A 107 5.41 21.85 -7.60
C VAL A 107 5.36 23.30 -8.07
N SER A 108 6.48 23.84 -8.58
CA SER A 108 6.51 25.15 -9.25
C SER A 108 5.76 25.15 -10.58
N ASN A 109 5.62 24.00 -11.23
CA ASN A 109 4.85 23.89 -12.47
C ASN A 109 3.35 24.05 -12.17
N PRO A 110 2.63 24.83 -13.00
CA PRO A 110 1.19 24.95 -12.84
C PRO A 110 0.53 23.58 -13.02
N THR A 111 -0.37 23.25 -12.10
CA THR A 111 -1.22 22.08 -12.29
C THR A 111 -2.16 22.31 -13.47
N ILE A 112 -2.52 21.24 -14.18
CA ILE A 112 -3.45 21.28 -15.31
C ILE A 112 -4.71 20.48 -15.01
N SER A 113 -5.80 20.77 -15.71
CA SER A 113 -7.05 20.01 -15.62
C SER A 113 -6.85 18.53 -15.96
N GLY A 114 -7.63 17.67 -15.30
CA GLY A 114 -7.59 16.22 -15.52
C GLY A 114 -8.19 15.80 -16.84
N ALA A 115 -7.96 14.53 -17.22
CA ALA A 115 -8.60 13.94 -18.39
C ALA A 115 -10.05 13.53 -18.04
N ASN A 116 -11.01 14.44 -18.23
CA ASN A 116 -12.44 14.15 -18.15
C ASN A 116 -13.19 14.78 -19.34
N LYS A 117 -14.26 14.13 -19.80
CA LYS A 117 -15.11 14.68 -20.87
C LYS A 117 -15.91 15.90 -20.40
N ASP A 118 -16.24 15.93 -19.12
CA ASP A 118 -16.89 17.06 -18.46
C ASP A 118 -15.82 18.09 -18.04
N PRO A 119 -15.84 19.33 -18.58
CA PRO A 119 -14.86 20.36 -18.26
C PRO A 119 -14.83 20.76 -16.79
N GLU A 120 -15.99 20.86 -16.13
CA GLU A 120 -16.06 21.22 -14.70
C GLU A 120 -15.43 20.12 -13.85
N LYS A 121 -15.72 18.86 -14.20
CA LYS A 121 -15.11 17.72 -13.54
C LYS A 121 -13.61 17.61 -13.83
N ALA A 122 -13.18 17.94 -15.05
CA ALA A 122 -11.77 17.97 -15.42
C ALA A 122 -11.00 19.01 -14.59
N GLU A 123 -11.56 20.20 -14.43
CA GLU A 123 -10.96 21.28 -13.64
C GLU A 123 -10.84 20.92 -12.15
N ARG A 124 -11.80 20.16 -11.61
CA ARG A 124 -11.74 19.63 -10.23
C ARG A 124 -10.77 18.48 -10.04
N LEU A 125 -10.26 17.88 -11.13
CA LEU A 125 -9.38 16.71 -11.08
C LEU A 125 -7.97 17.08 -11.56
N ARG A 126 -7.35 18.09 -10.95
CA ARG A 126 -6.07 18.65 -11.39
C ARG A 126 -4.91 17.66 -11.25
N ARG A 127 -3.82 17.90 -11.97
CA ARG A 127 -2.60 17.08 -11.96
C ARG A 127 -1.36 17.95 -12.09
N PHE A 128 -0.24 17.55 -11.50
CA PHE A 128 1.05 18.19 -11.73
C PHE A 128 1.60 17.80 -13.10
N VAL A 129 2.24 18.74 -13.79
CA VAL A 129 3.00 18.47 -15.01
C VAL A 129 4.38 17.96 -14.62
N ILE A 130 4.78 16.82 -15.17
CA ILE A 130 6.11 16.25 -14.94
C ILE A 130 7.12 17.07 -15.77
N PRO A 131 8.16 17.65 -15.14
CA PRO A 131 9.25 18.32 -15.85
C PRO A 131 9.92 17.41 -16.89
N GLU A 132 10.35 17.98 -18.02
CA GLU A 132 11.07 17.22 -19.07
C GLU A 132 12.36 16.58 -18.54
N SER A 133 13.03 17.23 -17.59
CA SER A 133 14.21 16.72 -16.87
C SER A 133 13.95 15.38 -16.16
N PHE A 134 12.68 15.09 -15.81
CA PHE A 134 12.29 13.86 -15.13
C PHE A 134 11.81 12.78 -16.10
N ILE A 135 11.74 13.08 -17.40
CA ILE A 135 11.29 12.12 -18.40
C ILE A 135 12.49 11.32 -18.89
N ASN A 136 12.42 9.99 -18.74
CA ASN A 136 13.44 9.11 -19.30
C ASN A 136 13.50 9.30 -20.83
N PRO A 137 14.68 9.53 -21.43
CA PRO A 137 14.81 9.70 -22.88
C PRO A 137 14.23 8.56 -23.71
N ASN A 138 14.18 7.34 -23.16
CA ASN A 138 13.61 6.16 -23.81
C ASN A 138 12.09 6.00 -23.57
N ALA A 139 11.44 6.95 -22.91
CA ALA A 139 10.01 6.87 -22.63
C ALA A 139 9.19 7.06 -23.92
N ALA A 140 8.27 6.14 -24.19
CA ALA A 140 7.40 6.20 -25.37
C ALA A 140 6.65 7.53 -25.47
N PRO A 141 6.64 8.22 -26.64
CA PRO A 141 6.04 9.54 -26.78
C PRO A 141 4.54 9.50 -26.49
N LYS A 142 4.00 10.63 -26.01
CA LYS A 142 2.55 10.78 -25.86
C LYS A 142 1.91 10.94 -27.24
N LYS A 143 0.88 10.14 -27.52
CA LYS A 143 0.19 10.08 -28.84
C LYS A 143 -0.23 11.44 -29.42
N ASN A 144 -0.51 12.44 -28.57
CA ASN A 144 -1.04 13.74 -29.00
C ASN A 144 -0.18 14.93 -28.52
N GLY A 145 1.10 14.72 -28.18
CA GLY A 145 1.97 15.77 -27.64
C GLY A 145 1.57 16.31 -26.25
N SER A 146 0.49 15.81 -25.65
CA SER A 146 0.05 16.23 -24.32
C SER A 146 1.14 16.02 -23.25
N PRO A 147 1.26 16.92 -22.26
CA PRO A 147 2.28 16.81 -21.23
C PRO A 147 2.09 15.54 -20.39
N ARG A 148 3.20 14.98 -19.87
CA ARG A 148 3.14 13.94 -18.84
C ARG A 148 2.70 14.56 -17.52
N THR A 149 1.87 13.82 -16.78
CA THR A 149 1.31 14.32 -15.53
C THR A 149 1.39 13.27 -14.44
N VAL A 150 1.48 13.75 -13.21
CA VAL A 150 1.46 12.95 -11.99
C VAL A 150 0.36 13.45 -11.06
N THR A 151 -0.26 12.53 -10.33
CA THR A 151 -1.24 12.86 -9.30
C THR A 151 -0.64 12.54 -7.94
N ILE A 152 -0.36 13.56 -7.14
CA ILE A 152 0.18 13.45 -5.79
C ILE A 152 -0.93 13.83 -4.82
N LEU A 153 -1.25 12.93 -3.90
CA LEU A 153 -2.36 13.14 -2.95
C LEU A 153 -1.85 13.66 -1.60
N PHE A 154 -0.71 13.15 -1.17
CA PHE A 154 -0.15 13.37 0.16
C PHE A 154 1.37 13.35 0.06
N ALA A 155 2.04 14.18 0.85
CA ALA A 155 3.48 14.21 0.94
C ALA A 155 3.94 14.33 2.39
N VAL A 156 5.10 13.75 2.69
CA VAL A 156 5.85 13.93 3.93
C VAL A 156 7.16 14.61 3.60
N HIS A 157 7.35 15.79 4.15
CA HIS A 157 8.57 16.57 3.98
C HIS A 157 9.58 16.18 5.06
N PHE A 158 10.77 15.78 4.62
CA PHE A 158 11.96 15.65 5.44
C PHE A 158 12.89 16.85 5.18
N PRO A 159 13.94 17.04 6.00
CA PRO A 159 14.90 18.13 5.77
C PRO A 159 15.55 18.10 4.38
N ASP A 160 15.86 16.90 3.88
CA ASP A 160 16.67 16.64 2.69
C ASP A 160 15.86 16.07 1.51
N HIS A 161 14.67 15.54 1.76
CA HIS A 161 13.85 14.90 0.74
C HIS A 161 12.34 15.02 1.00
N VAL A 162 11.55 14.62 0.02
CA VAL A 162 10.09 14.54 0.12
C VAL A 162 9.66 13.13 -0.30
N TRP A 163 8.88 12.49 0.56
CA TRP A 163 8.17 11.25 0.25
C TRP A 163 6.76 11.61 -0.21
N ALA A 164 6.39 11.25 -1.44
CA ALA A 164 5.09 11.61 -2.01
C ALA A 164 4.28 10.36 -2.37
N LEU A 165 3.02 10.34 -1.96
CA LEU A 165 2.04 9.34 -2.35
C LEU A 165 1.46 9.70 -3.73
N VAL A 166 1.94 9.00 -4.75
CA VAL A 166 1.50 9.14 -6.15
C VAL A 166 0.40 8.12 -6.43
N ASP A 167 -0.68 8.56 -7.09
CA ASP A 167 -1.75 7.66 -7.52
C ASP A 167 -2.49 8.17 -8.75
N PHE A 168 -2.23 7.54 -9.90
CA PHE A 168 -2.91 7.85 -11.15
C PHE A 168 -4.43 7.62 -11.08
N SER A 169 -4.85 6.57 -10.38
CA SER A 169 -6.23 6.11 -10.30
C SER A 169 -7.08 6.85 -9.25
N ARG A 170 -6.42 7.53 -8.30
CA ARG A 170 -7.02 8.23 -7.15
C ARG A 170 -7.83 7.31 -6.22
N LEU A 171 -7.45 6.03 -6.16
CA LEU A 171 -8.03 5.00 -5.31
C LEU A 171 -7.32 4.85 -3.96
N ALA A 172 -6.21 5.55 -3.75
CA ALA A 172 -5.63 5.69 -2.43
C ALA A 172 -6.58 6.47 -1.52
N ARG A 173 -6.60 6.02 -0.26
CA ARG A 173 -7.35 6.65 0.82
C ARG A 173 -6.41 6.81 2.00
N PHE A 174 -6.56 7.90 2.73
CA PHE A 174 -5.85 8.08 3.98
C PHE A 174 -6.73 8.73 5.05
N HIS A 175 -6.44 8.39 6.29
CA HIS A 175 -7.10 8.92 7.46
C HIS A 175 -6.08 9.65 8.32
N ILE A 176 -6.29 10.94 8.58
CA ILE A 176 -5.39 11.75 9.39
C ILE A 176 -5.99 11.96 10.78
N VAL A 177 -5.27 11.57 11.81
CA VAL A 177 -5.59 11.88 13.20
C VAL A 177 -4.64 12.98 13.68
N SER A 178 -5.20 14.07 14.17
CA SER A 178 -4.47 15.19 14.77
C SER A 178 -4.59 15.12 16.28
N HIS A 179 -3.46 15.20 16.96
CA HIS A 179 -3.30 14.94 18.38
C HIS A 179 -3.10 16.23 19.18
N ALA A 180 -3.31 16.17 20.50
CA ALA A 180 -3.04 17.31 21.40
C ALA A 180 -1.54 17.58 21.61
N GLN A 181 -0.71 16.58 21.34
CA GLN A 181 0.74 16.61 21.54
C GLN A 181 1.43 16.04 20.31
N HIS A 182 2.72 16.33 20.18
CA HIS A 182 3.55 15.70 19.17
C HIS A 182 3.48 14.18 19.26
N VAL A 183 3.43 13.57 18.10
CA VAL A 183 3.49 12.13 17.93
C VAL A 183 4.81 11.60 18.46
N ASP A 184 4.74 10.50 19.18
CA ASP A 184 5.90 9.77 19.67
C ASP A 184 5.87 8.29 19.23
N GLY A 185 6.91 7.56 19.63
CA GLY A 185 7.07 6.15 19.25
C GLY A 185 6.02 5.22 19.88
N SER A 186 5.46 5.57 21.04
CA SER A 186 4.49 4.74 21.76
C SER A 186 3.17 4.62 21.00
N MET A 187 2.81 5.65 20.21
CA MET A 187 1.63 5.62 19.34
C MET A 187 1.73 4.54 18.25
N PHE A 188 2.95 4.11 17.91
CA PHE A 188 3.26 3.14 16.87
C PHE A 188 3.70 1.78 17.43
N GLU A 189 3.57 1.57 18.74
CA GLU A 189 3.92 0.31 19.38
C GLU A 189 2.83 -0.73 19.11
N PRO A 190 3.16 -1.87 18.45
CA PRO A 190 2.19 -2.93 18.19
C PRO A 190 1.47 -3.37 19.47
N LEU A 191 0.20 -3.75 19.35
CA LEU A 191 -0.64 -4.23 20.47
C LEU A 191 -1.02 -3.17 21.53
N SER A 192 -0.52 -1.93 21.41
CA SER A 192 -0.97 -0.83 22.27
C SER A 192 -2.41 -0.39 21.96
N HIS A 193 -3.06 0.33 22.89
CA HIS A 193 -4.38 0.93 22.61
C HIS A 193 -4.33 1.90 21.42
N ASN A 194 -3.24 2.66 21.30
CA ASN A 194 -3.02 3.60 20.21
C ASN A 194 -2.88 2.89 18.85
N TRP A 195 -2.23 1.73 18.83
CA TRP A 195 -2.08 0.89 17.63
C TRP A 195 -3.42 0.55 17.00
N GLU A 196 -4.36 0.00 17.77
CA GLU A 196 -5.66 -0.36 17.21
C GLU A 196 -6.44 0.87 16.74
N SER A 197 -6.31 2.00 17.44
CA SER A 197 -6.93 3.26 17.02
C SER A 197 -6.41 3.76 15.67
N LEU A 198 -5.12 3.59 15.37
CA LEU A 198 -4.53 4.03 14.09
C LEU A 198 -5.14 3.32 12.87
N PHE A 199 -5.47 2.04 13.00
CA PHE A 199 -5.95 1.22 11.88
C PHE A 199 -7.47 0.97 11.90
N LYS A 200 -8.17 1.39 12.97
CA LYS A 200 -9.60 1.15 13.18
C LYS A 200 -10.48 1.54 11.99
N VAL A 201 -10.15 2.63 11.30
CA VAL A 201 -10.92 3.16 10.15
C VAL A 201 -11.08 2.16 9.00
N TYR A 202 -10.12 1.25 8.83
CA TYR A 202 -10.17 0.22 7.77
C TYR A 202 -10.78 -1.09 8.25
N GLY A 203 -10.85 -1.29 9.57
CA GLY A 203 -11.52 -2.44 10.16
C GLY A 203 -10.86 -3.78 9.81
N ASP A 204 -9.57 -3.83 9.50
CA ASP A 204 -8.86 -5.09 9.32
C ASP A 204 -8.71 -5.84 10.65
N GLY A 205 -8.52 -7.15 10.57
CA GLY A 205 -8.21 -8.01 11.71
C GLY A 205 -6.76 -7.85 12.20
N PRO A 206 -6.31 -8.78 13.07
CA PRO A 206 -4.92 -8.84 13.50
C PRO A 206 -3.96 -9.07 12.34
N ASP A 207 -2.77 -8.48 12.44
CA ASP A 207 -1.71 -8.65 11.44
C ASP A 207 -0.95 -9.97 11.60
N TRP A 208 -0.72 -10.68 10.49
CA TRP A 208 -0.05 -11.98 10.48
C TRP A 208 1.46 -11.96 10.76
N ILE A 209 2.07 -10.77 10.84
CA ILE A 209 3.50 -10.58 11.11
C ILE A 209 3.70 -10.03 12.53
N LEU A 210 2.96 -9.01 12.91
CA LEU A 210 3.10 -8.28 14.17
C LEU A 210 2.17 -8.79 15.28
N GLN A 211 1.08 -9.47 14.94
CA GLN A 211 0.05 -9.95 15.87
C GLN A 211 -0.28 -11.43 15.61
N THR A 212 0.74 -12.24 15.31
CA THR A 212 0.60 -13.63 14.82
C THR A 212 -0.33 -14.49 15.67
N GLU A 213 -0.20 -14.45 17.00
CA GLU A 213 -1.04 -15.25 17.91
C GLU A 213 -2.52 -14.85 17.81
N ALA A 214 -2.81 -13.54 17.80
CA ALA A 214 -4.16 -13.03 17.64
C ALA A 214 -4.73 -13.34 16.24
N ALA A 215 -3.89 -13.34 15.21
CA ALA A 215 -4.27 -13.72 13.86
C ALA A 215 -4.59 -15.23 13.77
N GLN A 216 -3.79 -16.07 14.40
CA GLN A 216 -4.06 -17.51 14.53
C GLN A 216 -5.36 -17.78 15.29
N GLN A 217 -5.59 -17.11 16.42
CA GLN A 217 -6.87 -17.24 17.14
C GLN A 217 -8.05 -16.84 16.25
N SER A 218 -7.92 -15.74 15.49
CA SER A 218 -8.95 -15.30 14.54
C SER A 218 -9.21 -16.33 13.44
N LEU A 219 -8.18 -17.07 13.00
CA LEU A 219 -8.31 -18.17 12.05
C LEU A 219 -9.07 -19.36 12.64
N HIS A 220 -8.78 -19.76 13.88
CA HIS A 220 -9.51 -20.83 14.57
C HIS A 220 -10.98 -20.46 14.82
N ASP A 221 -11.26 -19.22 15.24
CA ASP A 221 -12.62 -18.73 15.45
C ASP A 221 -13.41 -18.71 14.13
N TRP A 222 -12.76 -18.30 13.04
CA TRP A 222 -13.35 -18.33 11.70
C TRP A 222 -13.68 -19.75 11.27
N ARG A 223 -12.77 -20.72 11.48
CA ARG A 223 -13.01 -22.14 11.21
C ARG A 223 -14.26 -22.64 11.94
N ALA A 224 -14.36 -22.36 13.24
CA ALA A 224 -15.50 -22.75 14.05
C ALA A 224 -16.82 -22.16 13.52
N LYS A 225 -16.81 -20.87 13.14
CA LYS A 225 -17.99 -20.21 12.54
C LYS A 225 -18.38 -20.81 11.19
N VAL A 226 -17.42 -21.15 10.33
CA VAL A 226 -17.70 -21.80 9.04
C VAL A 226 -18.33 -23.18 9.27
N ILE A 227 -17.76 -24.01 10.16
CA ILE A 227 -18.28 -25.34 10.47
C ILE A 227 -19.69 -25.25 11.06
N ALA A 228 -19.94 -24.27 11.93
CA ALA A 228 -21.24 -24.01 12.53
C ALA A 228 -22.26 -23.38 11.56
N GLY A 229 -21.88 -23.05 10.32
CA GLY A 229 -22.75 -22.39 9.35
C GLY A 229 -23.02 -20.89 9.64
N LEU A 230 -22.25 -20.28 10.55
CA LEU A 230 -22.33 -18.87 10.93
C LEU A 230 -21.49 -17.96 10.02
N SER A 231 -20.76 -18.52 9.07
CA SER A 231 -19.99 -17.79 8.06
C SER A 231 -20.09 -18.50 6.71
N PRO A 232 -19.93 -17.79 5.57
CA PRO A 232 -20.10 -18.38 4.24
C PRO A 232 -19.11 -19.54 3.98
N GLY A 233 -19.59 -20.78 4.07
CA GLY A 233 -18.75 -21.96 3.82
C GLY A 233 -18.58 -22.33 2.35
N MET A 234 -19.48 -21.87 1.47
CA MET A 234 -19.50 -22.25 0.04
C MET A 234 -18.66 -21.32 -0.85
N LEU A 235 -18.09 -20.25 -0.30
CA LEU A 235 -17.20 -19.39 -1.07
C LEU A 235 -15.93 -20.16 -1.47
N PRO A 236 -15.37 -19.90 -2.66
CA PRO A 236 -14.02 -20.35 -3.02
C PRO A 236 -12.99 -19.88 -1.99
N ILE A 237 -12.08 -20.76 -1.56
CA ILE A 237 -11.02 -20.42 -0.59
C ILE A 237 -10.17 -19.23 -1.05
N VAL A 238 -9.86 -19.12 -2.35
CA VAL A 238 -9.09 -17.99 -2.88
C VAL A 238 -9.84 -16.66 -2.76
N ALA A 239 -11.17 -16.69 -2.83
CA ALA A 239 -11.99 -15.50 -2.67
C ALA A 239 -12.00 -15.09 -1.19
N GLU A 240 -12.22 -16.05 -0.29
CA GLU A 240 -12.26 -15.83 1.15
C GLU A 240 -10.95 -15.26 1.69
N LEU A 241 -9.80 -15.85 1.29
CA LEU A 241 -8.46 -15.34 1.61
C LEU A 241 -8.25 -13.88 1.18
N ASN A 242 -8.85 -13.46 0.07
CA ASN A 242 -8.67 -12.12 -0.49
C ASN A 242 -9.66 -11.07 0.05
N VAL A 243 -10.86 -11.47 0.47
CA VAL A 243 -11.92 -10.52 0.87
C VAL A 243 -12.11 -10.42 2.37
N ASN A 244 -11.85 -11.49 3.12
CA ASN A 244 -12.06 -11.49 4.57
C ASN A 244 -10.83 -10.95 5.31
N ASN A 245 -10.62 -9.62 5.23
CA ASN A 245 -9.51 -8.96 5.92
C ASN A 245 -9.64 -9.02 7.46
N LYS A 246 -10.76 -9.50 8.03
CA LYS A 246 -10.89 -9.73 9.48
C LYS A 246 -10.07 -10.92 9.96
N VAL A 247 -9.80 -11.86 9.09
CA VAL A 247 -9.02 -13.08 9.37
C VAL A 247 -7.72 -13.04 8.58
N PHE A 248 -7.79 -12.67 7.30
CA PHE A 248 -6.70 -12.72 6.34
C PHE A 248 -6.14 -11.31 6.03
N ALA A 249 -6.00 -10.48 7.06
CA ALA A 249 -5.48 -9.12 6.92
C ALA A 249 -4.14 -9.13 6.15
N GLY A 250 -3.98 -8.21 5.19
CA GLY A 250 -2.77 -8.13 4.38
C GLY A 250 -2.78 -9.01 3.12
N ILE A 251 -3.62 -10.05 3.06
CA ILE A 251 -3.68 -10.95 1.90
C ILE A 251 -4.47 -10.27 0.77
N GLY A 252 -3.86 -10.22 -0.41
CA GLY A 252 -4.48 -9.70 -1.64
C GLY A 252 -4.59 -10.80 -2.68
N ARG A 253 -5.15 -10.45 -3.85
CA ARG A 253 -5.48 -11.43 -4.90
C ARG A 253 -4.31 -12.33 -5.29
N HIS A 254 -3.11 -11.78 -5.45
CA HIS A 254 -1.96 -12.60 -5.85
C HIS A 254 -1.52 -13.54 -4.73
N LEU A 255 -1.33 -13.01 -3.51
CA LEU A 255 -0.98 -13.78 -2.31
C LEU A 255 -1.99 -14.89 -2.01
N ALA A 256 -3.28 -14.67 -2.22
CA ALA A 256 -4.31 -15.69 -2.02
C ALA A 256 -4.11 -16.91 -2.95
N ASN A 257 -3.71 -16.68 -4.20
CA ASN A 257 -3.43 -17.78 -5.13
C ASN A 257 -2.11 -18.48 -4.79
N ASP A 258 -1.08 -17.72 -4.43
CA ASP A 258 0.20 -18.27 -4.01
C ASP A 258 0.04 -19.11 -2.72
N LEU A 259 -0.78 -18.65 -1.76
CA LEU A 259 -1.14 -19.43 -0.57
C LEU A 259 -1.87 -20.73 -0.93
N CYS A 260 -2.84 -20.69 -1.86
CA CYS A 260 -3.50 -21.91 -2.34
C CYS A 260 -2.49 -22.91 -2.94
N HIS A 261 -1.46 -22.39 -3.63
CA HIS A 261 -0.36 -23.19 -4.16
C HIS A 261 0.52 -23.79 -3.05
N HIS A 262 0.85 -23.03 -2.00
CA HIS A 262 1.66 -23.52 -0.89
C HIS A 262 0.92 -24.50 0.06
N VAL A 263 -0.40 -24.36 0.21
CA VAL A 263 -1.30 -25.20 1.05
C VAL A 263 -1.86 -26.42 0.28
N PRO A 264 -1.26 -26.76 -0.87
CA PRO A 264 -1.90 -27.46 -2.00
C PRO A 264 -3.43 -27.62 -1.92
N VAL A 265 -4.17 -26.52 -2.12
CA VAL A 265 -5.63 -26.52 -2.27
C VAL A 265 -6.04 -25.92 -3.61
N HIS A 266 -7.06 -26.50 -4.24
CA HIS A 266 -7.62 -25.92 -5.46
C HIS A 266 -8.24 -24.54 -5.12
N PRO A 267 -7.96 -23.45 -5.87
CA PRO A 267 -8.47 -22.11 -5.56
C PRO A 267 -10.00 -22.03 -5.44
N LEU A 268 -10.71 -22.88 -6.19
CA LEU A 268 -12.17 -22.99 -6.17
C LEU A 268 -12.73 -23.95 -5.10
N MET A 269 -11.87 -24.59 -4.30
CA MET A 269 -12.33 -25.45 -3.21
C MET A 269 -13.20 -24.62 -2.25
N PRO A 270 -14.43 -25.06 -1.92
CA PRO A 270 -15.25 -24.41 -0.91
C PRO A 270 -14.55 -24.37 0.44
N VAL A 271 -14.60 -23.23 1.11
CA VAL A 271 -13.99 -23.01 2.44
C VAL A 271 -14.42 -24.06 3.46
N ILE A 272 -15.67 -24.52 3.42
CA ILE A 272 -16.20 -25.54 4.32
C ILE A 272 -15.43 -26.87 4.22
N LEU A 273 -14.92 -27.23 3.04
CA LEU A 273 -14.14 -28.46 2.85
C LEU A 273 -12.76 -28.33 3.49
N VAL A 274 -12.13 -27.16 3.36
CA VAL A 274 -10.86 -26.85 4.03
C VAL A 274 -11.06 -26.88 5.55
N CYS A 275 -12.13 -26.25 6.06
CA CYS A 275 -12.38 -26.16 7.50
C CYS A 275 -12.76 -27.51 8.13
N LYS A 276 -13.47 -28.39 7.41
CA LYS A 276 -13.85 -29.72 7.90
C LYS A 276 -12.70 -30.72 7.92
N SER A 277 -11.67 -30.50 7.11
CA SER A 277 -10.46 -31.32 7.11
C SER A 277 -9.46 -30.78 8.14
N ASP A 278 -9.23 -31.51 9.23
CA ASP A 278 -8.18 -31.14 10.20
C ASP A 278 -6.83 -31.00 9.51
N TYR A 279 -6.47 -31.94 8.63
CA TYR A 279 -5.23 -31.89 7.86
C TYR A 279 -5.06 -30.62 7.01
N LEU A 280 -6.06 -30.25 6.19
CA LEU A 280 -5.94 -29.06 5.34
C LEU A 280 -5.96 -27.76 6.15
N PHE A 281 -6.74 -27.74 7.23
CA PHE A 281 -6.79 -26.59 8.12
C PHE A 281 -5.48 -26.40 8.88
N ASP A 282 -4.92 -27.47 9.43
CA ASP A 282 -3.64 -27.44 10.14
C ASP A 282 -2.51 -26.99 9.19
N LEU A 283 -2.50 -27.51 7.96
CA LEU A 283 -1.55 -27.07 6.94
C LEU A 283 -1.72 -25.59 6.59
N LEU A 284 -2.95 -25.09 6.46
CA LEU A 284 -3.22 -23.67 6.26
C LEU A 284 -2.71 -22.83 7.44
N SER A 285 -2.97 -23.27 8.67
CA SER A 285 -2.56 -22.59 9.91
C SER A 285 -1.04 -22.53 10.08
N GLU A 286 -0.33 -23.55 9.62
CA GLU A 286 1.14 -23.61 9.62
C GLU A 286 1.76 -22.73 8.51
N VAL A 287 1.30 -22.90 7.27
CA VAL A 287 1.89 -22.26 6.09
C VAL A 287 1.66 -20.76 6.07
N LEU A 288 0.49 -20.29 6.49
CA LEU A 288 0.12 -18.88 6.37
C LEU A 288 1.07 -17.92 7.12
N PRO A 289 1.37 -18.11 8.42
CA PRO A 289 2.32 -17.24 9.12
C PRO A 289 3.75 -17.37 8.58
N GLU A 290 4.16 -18.55 8.10
CA GLU A 290 5.47 -18.73 7.46
C GLU A 290 5.57 -17.93 6.16
N TYR A 291 4.56 -18.04 5.29
CA TYR A 291 4.48 -17.31 4.04
C TYR A 291 4.47 -15.79 4.28
N MET A 292 3.69 -15.31 5.25
CA MET A 292 3.63 -13.88 5.56
C MET A 292 4.94 -13.33 6.13
N ARG A 293 5.73 -14.14 6.84
CA ARG A 293 7.07 -13.75 7.34
C ARG A 293 8.05 -13.38 6.23
N LEU A 294 7.88 -13.89 5.00
CA LEU A 294 8.69 -13.49 3.84
C LEU A 294 8.71 -11.96 3.66
N PHE A 295 7.56 -11.31 3.84
CA PHE A 295 7.40 -9.87 3.65
C PHE A 295 7.97 -9.04 4.81
N ALA A 296 8.36 -9.68 5.91
CA ALA A 296 9.08 -9.07 7.02
C ALA A 296 10.60 -9.30 6.95
N ASP A 297 11.06 -10.23 6.10
CA ASP A 297 12.47 -10.60 6.00
C ASP A 297 13.28 -9.47 5.35
N LYS A 298 13.88 -8.63 6.20
CA LYS A 298 14.70 -7.51 5.75
C LYS A 298 15.94 -7.98 4.99
N PRO A 299 16.78 -8.89 5.52
CA PRO A 299 18.01 -9.29 4.84
C PRO A 299 17.78 -10.01 3.50
N ASN A 300 16.83 -10.94 3.45
CA ASN A 300 16.74 -11.89 2.32
C ASN A 300 15.68 -11.51 1.29
N PHE A 301 14.66 -10.74 1.68
CA PHE A 301 13.58 -10.33 0.78
C PHE A 301 13.60 -8.82 0.53
N LEU A 302 13.30 -7.99 1.54
CA LEU A 302 13.09 -6.56 1.35
C LEU A 302 14.32 -5.85 0.77
N ARG A 303 15.54 -6.17 1.20
CA ARG A 303 16.75 -5.58 0.59
C ARG A 303 16.92 -5.91 -0.89
N LYS A 304 16.39 -7.04 -1.36
CA LYS A 304 16.49 -7.45 -2.78
C LYS A 304 15.41 -6.78 -3.64
N VAL A 305 14.21 -6.61 -3.09
CA VAL A 305 13.00 -6.16 -3.83
C VAL A 305 12.58 -4.72 -3.52
N ALA A 306 13.22 -4.10 -2.54
CA ALA A 306 13.07 -2.70 -2.17
C ALA A 306 14.40 -2.20 -1.56
N PRO A 307 15.53 -2.28 -2.31
CA PRO A 307 16.78 -1.72 -1.84
C PRO A 307 16.59 -0.24 -1.48
N PRO A 308 17.32 0.29 -0.48
CA PRO A 308 17.28 1.71 -0.16
C PRO A 308 17.44 2.54 -1.44
N THR A 309 16.44 3.34 -1.76
CA THR A 309 16.52 4.27 -2.88
C THR A 309 17.59 5.30 -2.57
N SER A 310 18.47 5.53 -3.52
CA SER A 310 19.64 6.41 -3.44
C SER A 310 19.22 7.87 -3.33
N ILE A 311 18.81 8.31 -2.13
CA ILE A 311 19.23 9.64 -1.71
C ILE A 311 20.66 9.43 -1.21
N PRO A 312 21.66 10.10 -1.80
CA PRO A 312 23.03 10.04 -1.31
C PRO A 312 23.02 10.35 0.18
N ARG A 313 23.38 9.35 0.98
CA ARG A 313 23.62 9.52 2.40
C ARG A 313 25.02 10.11 2.55
N PRO A 314 25.21 11.23 3.25
CA PRO A 314 26.53 11.82 3.46
C PRO A 314 27.54 10.82 4.07
N ASP A 315 27.03 9.81 4.77
CA ASP A 315 27.78 8.79 5.51
C ASP A 315 28.01 7.47 4.75
N THR A 316 27.45 7.28 3.54
CA THR A 316 27.67 6.04 2.75
C THR A 316 27.88 6.34 1.25
N PRO A 317 29.08 6.79 0.85
CA PRO A 317 29.40 7.15 -0.53
C PRO A 317 29.48 5.96 -1.50
N ASP A 318 29.61 4.73 -1.01
CA ASP A 318 29.88 3.54 -1.84
C ASP A 318 28.63 2.79 -2.33
N MET A 319 27.42 3.25 -1.98
CA MET A 319 26.20 2.67 -2.52
C MET A 319 25.94 3.26 -3.92
N PRO A 320 25.88 2.44 -4.99
CA PRO A 320 25.71 2.95 -6.34
C PRO A 320 24.43 3.78 -6.38
N ALA A 321 24.61 5.08 -6.64
CA ALA A 321 23.53 5.96 -7.01
C ALA A 321 22.78 5.28 -8.14
N ASN A 322 21.46 5.17 -8.02
CA ASN A 322 20.67 4.77 -9.18
C ASN A 322 20.92 5.88 -10.21
N ASP A 323 21.65 5.57 -11.29
CA ASP A 323 22.14 6.48 -12.34
C ASP A 323 21.07 7.32 -13.05
N SER A 324 19.81 7.26 -12.61
CA SER A 324 18.79 8.16 -13.11
C SER A 324 18.53 9.29 -12.13
N SER A 325 18.84 10.50 -12.60
CA SER A 325 18.39 11.79 -12.05
C SER A 325 16.87 11.92 -11.96
N SER A 326 16.10 11.03 -12.59
CA SER A 326 14.63 11.10 -12.58
C SER A 326 14.02 10.27 -11.43
N PRO A 327 13.12 10.88 -10.63
CA PRO A 327 12.40 10.19 -9.56
C PRO A 327 11.37 9.17 -10.10
N PHE A 328 11.02 9.22 -11.40
CA PHE A 328 9.97 8.39 -12.00
C PHE A 328 10.50 7.18 -12.80
N VAL A 329 11.80 6.89 -12.74
CA VAL A 329 12.35 5.76 -13.51
C VAL A 329 11.87 4.42 -12.99
N TYR A 330 11.31 3.64 -13.91
CA TYR A 330 10.88 2.28 -13.67
C TYR A 330 12.05 1.36 -13.32
N LYS A 331 11.95 0.69 -12.17
CA LYS A 331 13.02 -0.19 -11.66
C LYS A 331 12.82 -1.63 -12.12
N HIS A 332 13.08 -1.90 -13.40
CA HIS A 332 12.90 -3.22 -14.04
C HIS A 332 13.55 -4.36 -13.24
N THR A 333 14.80 -4.20 -12.81
CA THR A 333 15.55 -5.23 -12.07
C THR A 333 14.89 -5.55 -10.73
N ILE A 334 14.39 -4.53 -10.02
CA ILE A 334 13.73 -4.68 -8.73
C ILE A 334 12.40 -5.40 -8.91
N GLN A 335 11.62 -5.01 -9.91
CA GLN A 335 10.36 -5.68 -10.24
C GLN A 335 10.60 -7.16 -10.62
N LEU A 336 11.63 -7.45 -11.42
CA LEU A 336 11.96 -8.82 -11.78
C LEU A 336 12.34 -9.66 -10.55
N LYS A 337 13.15 -9.11 -9.64
CA LYS A 337 13.50 -9.76 -8.37
C LYS A 337 12.26 -10.04 -7.51
N TYR A 338 11.36 -9.06 -7.36
CA TYR A 338 10.09 -9.24 -6.65
C TYR A 338 9.29 -10.40 -7.24
N ARG A 339 9.13 -10.40 -8.57
CA ARG A 339 8.35 -11.42 -9.27
C ARG A 339 8.93 -12.82 -9.10
N ASN A 340 10.24 -12.97 -9.20
CA ASN A 340 10.87 -14.28 -9.06
C ASN A 340 10.79 -14.80 -7.61
N LEU A 341 10.82 -13.92 -6.61
CA LEU A 341 10.85 -14.31 -5.20
C LEU A 341 9.47 -14.43 -4.54
N ALA A 342 8.42 -13.81 -5.09
CA ALA A 342 7.12 -13.68 -4.41
C ALA A 342 5.89 -13.80 -5.32
N VAL A 343 6.04 -14.18 -6.60
CA VAL A 343 4.88 -14.42 -7.49
C VAL A 343 5.01 -15.81 -8.10
N HIS A 344 4.25 -16.77 -7.57
CA HIS A 344 4.43 -18.19 -7.91
C HIS A 344 3.41 -18.72 -8.91
N VAL A 345 2.16 -18.23 -8.93
CA VAL A 345 1.10 -18.83 -9.76
C VAL A 345 0.83 -18.11 -11.09
N PHE A 346 1.04 -16.79 -11.17
CA PHE A 346 0.48 -15.98 -12.26
C PHE A 346 1.28 -15.96 -13.58
N ARG A 347 2.41 -16.66 -13.69
CA ARG A 347 3.21 -16.71 -14.93
C ARG A 347 3.89 -18.07 -15.11
N VAL A 348 3.13 -19.03 -15.65
CA VAL A 348 3.54 -20.44 -15.89
C VAL A 348 4.91 -20.58 -16.56
N SER A 349 5.30 -19.68 -17.46
CA SER A 349 6.62 -19.71 -18.14
C SER A 349 7.80 -19.32 -17.25
N GLN A 350 7.54 -18.83 -16.03
CA GLN A 350 8.51 -18.28 -15.09
C GLN A 350 8.29 -18.77 -13.64
N CYS A 351 7.32 -19.67 -13.42
CA CYS A 351 7.19 -20.37 -12.16
C CYS A 351 8.50 -21.09 -11.87
N GLU A 352 9.12 -20.80 -10.72
CA GLU A 352 10.23 -21.59 -10.23
C GLU A 352 9.83 -23.07 -10.17
N ARG A 353 10.83 -23.95 -10.30
CA ARG A 353 10.64 -25.40 -10.21
C ARG A 353 9.89 -25.71 -8.91
N VAL A 354 8.67 -26.25 -9.01
CA VAL A 354 7.92 -26.73 -7.84
C VAL A 354 8.82 -27.69 -7.08
N GLY A 355 9.16 -27.34 -5.83
CA GLY A 355 10.03 -28.17 -5.00
C GLY A 355 9.46 -29.59 -4.88
N LYS A 356 10.33 -30.61 -4.87
CA LYS A 356 9.91 -32.03 -4.87
C LYS A 356 8.86 -32.35 -3.81
N ALA A 357 9.04 -31.82 -2.59
CA ALA A 357 8.10 -32.02 -1.49
C ALA A 357 6.71 -31.40 -1.79
N LEU A 358 6.67 -30.19 -2.33
CA LEU A 358 5.42 -29.52 -2.70
C LEU A 358 4.73 -30.25 -3.86
N TYR A 359 5.49 -30.69 -4.86
CA TYR A 359 4.96 -31.47 -5.98
C TYR A 359 4.32 -32.78 -5.52
N ILE A 360 5.01 -33.54 -4.66
CA ILE A 360 4.47 -34.79 -4.09
C ILE A 360 3.16 -34.53 -3.35
N ARG A 361 3.08 -33.46 -2.56
CA ARG A 361 1.84 -33.09 -1.87
C ARG A 361 0.72 -32.73 -2.85
N MET A 362 1.00 -31.96 -3.90
CA MET A 362 0.00 -31.62 -4.92
C MET A 362 -0.54 -32.86 -5.65
N VAL A 363 0.32 -33.83 -5.98
CA VAL A 363 -0.11 -35.11 -6.56
C VAL A 363 -0.98 -35.88 -5.57
N ALA A 364 -0.59 -35.95 -4.29
CA ALA A 364 -1.37 -36.63 -3.26
C ALA A 364 -2.76 -36.00 -3.03
N GLN A 365 -2.90 -34.69 -3.28
CA GLN A 365 -4.18 -33.97 -3.22
C GLN A 365 -4.96 -34.03 -4.53
N GLY A 366 -4.51 -34.77 -5.55
CA GLY A 366 -5.16 -34.88 -6.84
C GLY A 366 -5.15 -33.58 -7.67
N LEU A 367 -4.27 -32.62 -7.33
CA LEU A 367 -4.14 -31.35 -8.05
C LEU A 367 -3.28 -31.47 -9.30
N LEU A 368 -2.44 -32.50 -9.36
CA LEU A 368 -1.56 -32.79 -10.49
C LEU A 368 -1.77 -34.23 -10.93
N ASP A 369 -1.60 -34.45 -12.24
CA ASP A 369 -1.67 -35.79 -12.82
C ASP A 369 -0.52 -36.65 -12.29
N SER A 370 -0.85 -37.75 -11.60
CA SER A 370 0.12 -38.70 -11.08
C SER A 370 0.92 -39.42 -12.16
N SER A 371 0.44 -39.39 -13.42
CA SER A 371 1.15 -39.95 -14.58
C SER A 371 2.19 -38.99 -15.17
N PHE A 372 2.25 -37.73 -14.70
CA PHE A 372 3.24 -36.76 -15.17
C PHE A 372 4.64 -37.11 -14.65
N VAL A 373 5.58 -37.35 -15.57
CA VAL A 373 6.99 -37.63 -15.23
C VAL A 373 7.82 -36.35 -15.36
N LEU A 374 8.33 -35.85 -14.22
CA LEU A 374 9.26 -34.71 -14.18
C LEU A 374 10.45 -34.94 -15.12
N GLY A 375 10.67 -34.03 -16.07
CA GLY A 375 11.79 -34.09 -17.02
C GLY A 375 11.52 -34.81 -18.34
N LYS A 376 10.32 -35.34 -18.57
CA LYS A 376 9.85 -35.82 -19.89
C LYS A 376 8.77 -34.88 -20.45
N GLY A 377 9.17 -33.67 -20.81
CA GLY A 377 8.40 -32.77 -21.67
C GLY A 377 9.14 -32.59 -23.00
N LYS A 378 8.39 -32.54 -24.11
CA LYS A 378 8.88 -32.44 -25.49
C LYS A 378 9.94 -31.36 -25.72
#